data_AF-A0A0H1Y837-F1
#
_entry.id   AF-A0A0H1Y837-F1
#
_cell.length_a   1.000
_cell.length_b   1.000
_cell.length_c   1.000
_cell.angle_alpha   90.00
_cell.angle_beta   90.00
_cell.angle_gamma   90.00
#
_symmetry.space_group_name_H-M   'P 1'
#
loop_
_entity.id
_entity.type
_entity.pdbx_description
1 polymer ?
#
loop_
_entity_poly.entity_id
_entity_poly.type
_entity_poly.pdbx_seq_one_letter_code
_entity_poly.pdbx_strand_id
1 'polypeptide(L)' 'MKNRKAIALASDFGYQEQVKTIIKSICFHNQFIDFYILNDDLPVEWFQMMEYHLSKK' A
#
# COMPACT_ATOMS: atom_id res chain seq x y z
N MET A 1 0.16 -11.20 -20.00
CA MET A 1 0.36 -10.26 -18.87
C MET A 1 -0.79 -10.46 -17.90
N LYS A 2 -0.55 -10.56 -16.59
CA LYS A 2 -1.66 -10.63 -15.62
C LYS A 2 -2.28 -9.24 -15.51
N ASN A 3 -3.61 -9.14 -15.64
CA ASN A 3 -4.31 -7.87 -15.47
C ASN A 3 -4.15 -7.39 -14.04
N ARG A 4 -3.35 -6.35 -13.84
CA ARG A 4 -3.17 -5.72 -12.54
C ARG A 4 -4.38 -4.84 -12.23
N LYS A 5 -4.81 -4.84 -10.98
CA LYS A 5 -5.85 -3.94 -10.48
C LYS A 5 -5.19 -2.75 -9.79
N ALA A 6 -5.72 -1.55 -9.97
CA ALA A 6 -5.25 -0.36 -9.26
C ALA A 6 -6.17 -0.02 -8.09
N ILE A 7 -5.58 0.32 -6.95
CA ILE A 7 -6.31 0.84 -5.78
C ILE A 7 -5.58 2.11 -5.33
N ALA A 8 -6.30 3.22 -5.27
CA ALA A 8 -5.79 4.48 -4.72
C ALA A 8 -6.36 4.72 -3.32
N LEU A 9 -5.51 5.09 -2.38
CA LEU A 9 -5.86 5.49 -1.02
C LEU A 9 -5.38 6.92 -0.78
N ALA A 10 -6.11 7.71 0.01
CA ALA A 10 -5.68 9.04 0.45
C ALA A 10 -5.58 9.04 1.98
N SER A 11 -4.45 9.47 2.53
CA SER A 11 -4.18 9.41 3.97
C SER A 11 -3.05 10.33 4.39
N ASP A 12 -3.12 10.78 5.64
CA ASP A 12 -2.02 11.41 6.37
C ASP A 12 -1.25 10.41 7.26
N PHE A 13 -0.18 10.88 7.90
CA PHE A 13 0.70 10.11 8.78
C PHE A 13 0.01 9.53 10.03
N GLY A 14 -1.03 10.20 10.53
CA GLY A 14 -1.81 9.75 11.69
C GLY A 14 -2.52 8.41 11.44
N TYR A 15 -2.76 8.07 10.17
CA TYR A 15 -3.46 6.85 9.76
C TYR A 15 -2.57 5.78 9.12
N GLN A 16 -1.24 5.90 9.23
CA GLN A 16 -0.28 5.01 8.55
C GLN A 16 -0.50 3.51 8.88
N GLU A 17 -0.86 3.17 10.12
CA GLU A 17 -1.09 1.79 10.53
C GLU A 17 -2.44 1.25 10.02
N GLN A 18 -3.43 2.12 9.86
CA GLN A 18 -4.73 1.81 9.28
C GLN A 18 -4.57 1.54 7.77
N VAL A 19 -3.85 2.40 7.06
CA VAL A 19 -3.51 2.19 5.63
C VAL A 19 -2.79 0.86 5.44
N LYS A 20 -1.78 0.57 6.28
CA LYS A 20 -1.05 -0.70 6.26
C LYS A 20 -1.97 -1.91 6.53
N THR A 21 -2.92 -1.78 7.46
CA THR A 21 -3.90 -2.84 7.75
C THR A 21 -4.82 -3.10 6.56
N ILE A 22 -5.29 -2.04 5.89
CA ILE A 22 -6.08 -2.14 4.65
C ILE A 22 -5.28 -2.87 3.56
N ILE A 23 -4.03 -2.45 3.32
CA ILE A 23 -3.17 -3.07 2.31
C ILE A 23 -2.96 -4.56 2.62
N LYS A 24 -2.66 -4.89 3.89
CA LYS A 24 -2.47 -6.29 4.32
C LYS A 24 -3.70 -7.16 4.06
N SER A 25 -4.89 -6.70 4.44
CA SER A 25 -6.13 -7.48 4.27
C SER A 25 -6.48 -7.66 2.79
N ILE A 26 -6.28 -6.63 1.97
CA ILE A 26 -6.47 -6.71 0.51
C ILE A 26 -5.48 -7.71 -0.10
N CYS A 27 -4.19 -7.59 0.23
CA CYS A 27 -3.16 -8.50 -0.26
C CYS A 27 -3.39 -9.94 0.20
N PHE A 28 -4.03 -10.18 1.35
CA PHE A 28 -4.33 -11.54 1.81
C PHE A 28 -5.28 -12.28 0.87
N HIS A 29 -6.27 -11.59 0.29
CA HIS A 29 -7.27 -12.18 -0.59
C HIS A 29 -7.04 -11.92 -2.09
N ASN A 30 -6.13 -11.01 -2.44
CA ASN A 30 -5.92 -10.58 -3.82
C ASN A 30 -4.43 -10.52 -4.18
N GLN A 31 -4.13 -10.81 -5.45
CA GLN A 31 -2.80 -10.67 -6.04
C GLN A 31 -2.85 -9.68 -7.22
N PHE A 32 -1.68 -9.22 -7.66
CA PHE A 32 -1.51 -8.32 -8.81
C PHE A 32 -2.25 -7.00 -8.62
N ILE A 33 -1.96 -6.31 -7.52
CA ILE A 33 -2.52 -4.99 -7.20
C ILE A 33 -1.41 -3.95 -7.17
N ASP A 34 -1.69 -2.81 -7.78
CA ASP A 34 -0.91 -1.57 -7.67
C ASP A 34 -1.60 -0.64 -6.66
N PHE A 35 -0.91 -0.33 -5.57
CA PHE A 35 -1.38 0.62 -4.57
C PHE A 35 -0.79 2.00 -4.84
N TYR A 36 -1.64 3.01 -4.88
CA TYR A 36 -1.25 4.41 -4.96
C TYR A 36 -1.70 5.10 -3.67
N ILE A 37 -0.78 5.81 -3.00
CA ILE A 37 -1.09 6.57 -1.79
C ILE A 37 -0.96 8.06 -2.12
N LEU A 38 -2.06 8.79 -1.98
CA LEU A 38 -2.07 10.25 -1.98
C LEU A 38 -1.87 10.71 -0.54
N ASN A 39 -0.79 11.44 -0.29
CA ASN A 39 -0.38 11.86 1.04
C ASN A 39 0.28 13.24 1.00
N ASP A 40 0.23 13.94 2.13
CA ASP A 40 0.94 15.21 2.31
C ASP A 40 2.16 15.07 3.24
N ASP A 41 2.16 14.09 4.17
CA ASP A 41 3.11 14.02 5.28
C ASP A 41 3.65 12.61 5.61
N LEU A 42 3.28 11.56 4.85
CA LEU A 42 3.90 10.23 5.08
C LEU A 42 5.40 10.27 4.75
N PRO A 43 6.26 9.74 5.64
CA PRO A 43 7.70 9.74 5.45
C PRO A 43 8.13 8.73 4.37
N VAL A 44 9.23 9.03 3.68
CA VAL A 44 9.77 8.21 2.59
C VAL A 44 10.13 6.80 3.09
N GLU A 45 10.63 6.69 4.31
CA GLU A 45 11.01 5.42 4.96
C GLU A 45 9.81 4.48 5.09
N TRP A 46 8.61 5.03 5.30
CA TRP A 46 7.39 4.23 5.36
C TRP A 46 7.09 3.59 4.00
N PHE A 47 7.26 4.34 2.89
CA PHE A 47 7.11 3.79 1.54
C PHE A 47 8.13 2.71 1.24
N GLN A 48 9.40 2.93 1.59
CA GLN A 48 10.47 1.93 1.41
C GLN A 48 10.17 0.63 2.16
N MET A 49 9.68 0.72 3.41
CA MET A 49 9.25 -0.43 4.19
C MET A 49 8.08 -1.16 3.51
N MET A 50 7.09 -0.43 2.98
CA MET A 50 5.93 -1.03 2.30
C MET A 50 6.32 -1.71 0.99
N GLU A 51 7.19 -1.10 0.18
CA GLU A 51 7.73 -1.71 -1.05
C GLU A 51 8.53 -2.98 -0.76
N TYR A 52 9.35 -2.98 0.30
CA TYR A 52 10.05 -4.18 0.75
C TYR A 52 9.09 -5.33 1.11
N HIS A 53 7.96 -5.03 1.76
CA HIS A 53 6.96 -6.04 2.10
C HIS A 53 6.17 -6.53 0.88
N LEU A 54 5.87 -5.65 -0.07
CA LEU A 54 5.07 -5.97 -1.24
C LEU A 54 5.86 -6.67 -2.35
N SER A 55 7.17 -6.41 -2.47
CA SER A 55 8.06 -7.05 -3.46
C SER A 55 8.35 -8.52 -3.14
N LYS A 56 8.18 -8.95 -1.90
CA LYS A 56 8.40 -10.33 -1.46
C LYS A 56 7.25 -11.29 -1.78
N LYS A 57 6.16 -10.81 -2.37
CA LYS A 57 4.92 -11.57 -2.58
C LYS A 57 4.67 -11.86 -4.06
#